data_AF-A0A453ECB9-F1
#
_entry.id   AF-A0A453ECB9-F1
#
_cell.length_a   1.000
_cell.length_b   1.000
_cell.length_c   1.000
_cell.angle_alpha   90.00
_cell.angle_beta   90.00
_cell.angle_gamma   90.00
#
_symmetry.space_group_name_H-M   'P 1'
#
loop_
_entity.id
_entity.type
_entity.pdbx_description
1 polymer ?
#
loop_
_entity_poly.entity_id
_entity_poly.type
_entity_poly.pdbx_seq_one_letter_code
_entity_poly.pdbx_strand_id
1 'polypeptide(L)'
;RSCVHHTIQTGNVQLSQTTTPRLARFPHASHESPLAHSSQHTVLVSVEPPRAPMAVAVLLAAILALSPLPLSLASPSAAAAADRITRLPGQPPVNFSMYSGYVTVDAAAGRALFYWLVESAAAKPESAPLVLWLNGGPGCSSVGYGASEELGAFRINADGRTLSVNPYSWNKMANVLFLDAPAGVGYSYSNTSSDLLAPGDNKTG
;
A
#
# COMPACT_ATOMS: atom_id res chain seq x y z
N ARG A 1 -4.72 8.87 -20.19
CA ARG A 1 -3.94 9.58 -19.15
C ARG A 1 -2.86 8.63 -18.69
N SER A 2 -1.60 9.03 -18.61
CA SER A 2 -0.53 8.15 -18.12
C SER A 2 -0.60 8.06 -16.60
N CYS A 3 -0.71 6.84 -16.07
CA CYS A 3 -0.45 6.57 -14.65
C CYS A 3 1.06 6.30 -14.46
N VAL A 4 1.62 6.78 -13.37
CA VAL A 4 2.99 6.50 -12.91
C VAL A 4 2.92 5.75 -11.60
N HIS A 5 4.02 5.21 -11.05
CA HIS A 5 3.98 4.45 -9.81
C HIS A 5 5.08 4.89 -8.84
N HIS A 6 4.74 4.96 -7.56
CA HIS A 6 5.65 5.22 -6.46
C HIS A 6 5.52 4.12 -5.41
N THR A 7 6.66 3.66 -4.92
CA THR A 7 6.74 2.64 -3.87
C THR A 7 7.52 3.20 -2.71
N ILE A 8 6.97 3.07 -1.51
CA ILE A 8 7.66 3.35 -0.25
C ILE A 8 7.74 2.06 0.56
N GLN A 9 8.95 1.66 0.94
CA GLN A 9 9.17 0.46 1.74
C GLN A 9 9.79 0.81 3.07
N THR A 10 9.33 0.15 4.13
CA THR A 10 9.93 0.17 5.45
C THR A 10 10.72 -1.13 5.68
N GLY A 11 11.98 -1.01 6.09
CA GLY A 11 12.89 -2.14 6.32
C GLY A 11 13.85 -2.47 5.16
N ASN A 12 14.79 -3.37 5.41
CA ASN A 12 15.81 -3.80 4.44
C ASN A 12 15.24 -4.82 3.45
N VAL A 13 14.43 -4.38 2.49
CA VAL A 13 13.98 -5.22 1.37
C VAL A 13 14.61 -4.71 0.09
N GLN A 14 15.53 -5.48 -0.47
CA GLN A 14 16.10 -5.20 -1.78
C GLN A 14 15.30 -6.00 -2.82
N LEU A 15 14.21 -5.42 -3.34
CA LEU A 15 13.50 -6.00 -4.48
C LEU A 15 14.36 -5.79 -5.74
N SER A 16 14.93 -6.88 -6.26
CA SER A 16 15.60 -6.86 -7.57
C SER A 16 14.54 -6.67 -8.66
N GLN A 17 14.64 -5.57 -9.41
CA GLN A 17 13.79 -5.31 -10.56
C GLN A 17 14.11 -6.33 -11.68
N THR A 18 13.30 -7.39 -11.82
CA THR A 18 13.31 -8.20 -13.04
C THR A 18 12.41 -7.54 -14.08
N THR A 19 13.03 -7.00 -15.12
CA THR A 19 12.38 -6.51 -16.35
C THR A 19 11.44 -7.57 -16.91
N THR A 20 10.16 -7.24 -17.07
CA THR A 20 9.15 -8.13 -17.67
C THR A 20 9.59 -8.59 -19.07
N PRO A 21 9.67 -9.90 -19.36
CA PRO A 21 10.03 -10.36 -20.70
C PRO A 21 8.90 -10.08 -21.68
N ARG A 22 9.28 -9.44 -22.79
CA ARG A 22 8.48 -9.15 -23.99
C ARG A 22 7.80 -10.44 -24.49
N LEU A 23 6.47 -10.55 -24.39
CA LEU A 23 5.72 -11.60 -25.10
C LEU A 23 5.10 -11.07 -26.40
N ALA A 24 5.52 -11.72 -27.48
CA ALA A 24 4.94 -11.89 -28.82
C ALA A 24 4.07 -10.78 -29.45
N ARG A 25 4.56 -10.32 -30.59
CA ARG A 25 3.98 -9.44 -31.62
C ARG A 25 2.85 -10.15 -32.38
N PHE A 26 1.65 -9.58 -32.43
CA PHE A 26 0.64 -9.82 -33.48
C PHE A 26 0.52 -8.56 -34.36
N PRO A 27 0.37 -8.69 -35.70
CA PRO A 27 0.51 -7.56 -36.62
C PRO A 27 -0.81 -6.81 -36.89
N HIS A 28 -0.64 -5.56 -37.32
CA HIS A 28 -1.62 -4.63 -37.93
C HIS A 28 -2.63 -3.92 -37.00
N ALA A 29 -2.29 -2.69 -36.60
CA ALA A 29 -2.89 -1.48 -37.15
C ALA A 29 -2.09 -0.25 -36.69
N SER A 30 -1.85 0.65 -37.63
CA SER A 30 -1.00 1.84 -37.59
C SER A 30 -1.57 2.98 -36.75
N HIS A 31 -0.86 3.38 -35.70
CA HIS A 31 -0.64 4.78 -35.31
C HIS A 31 0.41 4.81 -34.17
N GLU A 32 1.67 5.06 -34.51
CA GLU A 32 2.73 5.25 -33.51
C GLU A 32 2.58 6.64 -32.86
N SER A 33 2.33 6.66 -31.55
CA SER A 33 2.63 7.79 -30.67
C SER A 33 3.77 7.36 -29.74
N PRO A 34 4.72 8.25 -29.38
CA PRO A 34 5.93 7.84 -28.68
C PRO A 34 5.59 7.29 -27.30
N LEU A 35 5.98 6.04 -27.05
CA LEU A 35 5.86 5.36 -25.76
C LEU A 35 6.66 6.12 -24.70
N ALA A 36 5.95 6.78 -23.79
CA ALA A 36 6.52 7.33 -22.57
C ALA A 36 7.18 6.18 -21.78
N HIS A 37 8.49 6.29 -21.56
CA HIS A 37 9.20 5.45 -20.60
C HIS A 37 8.66 5.73 -19.21
N SER A 38 7.89 4.79 -18.64
CA SER A 38 7.43 4.86 -17.25
C SER A 38 8.62 4.59 -16.34
N SER A 39 9.21 5.65 -15.78
CA SER A 39 10.28 5.55 -14.79
C SER A 39 9.65 5.24 -13.43
N GLN A 40 9.91 4.05 -12.90
CA GLN A 40 9.51 3.69 -11.53
C GLN A 40 10.45 4.41 -10.56
N HIS A 41 9.95 5.41 -9.83
CA HIS A 41 10.69 6.05 -8.74
C HIS A 41 10.31 5.37 -7.42
N THR A 42 11.11 4.39 -7.00
CA THR A 42 11.04 3.80 -5.66
C THR A 42 11.67 4.77 -4.66
N VAL A 43 10.89 5.29 -3.71
CA VAL A 43 11.38 6.12 -2.61
C VAL A 43 11.56 5.20 -1.40
N LEU A 44 12.79 4.81 -1.11
CA LEU A 44 13.10 4.06 0.11
C LEU A 44 13.06 5.01 1.30
N VAL A 45 12.03 4.90 2.13
CA VAL A 45 12.00 5.58 3.44
C VAL A 45 12.55 4.61 4.48
N SER A 46 13.87 4.66 4.68
CA SER A 46 14.52 3.99 5.80
C SER A 46 14.14 4.71 7.09
N VAL A 47 13.12 4.22 7.80
CA VAL A 47 12.92 4.59 9.20
C VAL A 47 13.95 3.79 10.00
N GLU A 48 15.15 4.32 10.08
CA GLU A 48 16.19 3.75 10.93
C GLU A 48 15.74 3.97 12.39
N PRO A 49 15.73 2.93 13.24
CA PRO A 49 15.53 3.16 14.66
C PRO A 49 16.64 4.12 15.14
N PRO A 50 16.32 5.13 15.96
CA PRO A 50 17.32 6.10 16.39
C PRO A 50 18.49 5.34 17.02
N ARG A 51 19.68 5.46 16.41
CA ARG A 51 20.93 4.95 16.99
C ARG A 51 21.27 5.80 18.20
N ALA A 52 20.59 5.54 19.31
CA ALA A 52 21.03 6.04 20.60
C ALA A 52 22.43 5.44 20.88
N PRO A 53 23.40 6.24 21.37
CA PRO A 53 24.67 5.67 21.79
C PRO A 53 24.40 4.61 22.85
N MET A 54 25.03 3.44 22.76
CA MET A 54 24.79 2.27 23.62
C MET A 54 24.74 2.58 25.12
N ALA A 55 25.42 3.65 25.58
CA ALA A 55 25.36 4.14 26.95
C ALA A 55 23.96 4.65 27.39
N VAL A 56 23.19 5.25 26.47
CA VAL A 56 21.83 5.76 26.73
C VAL A 56 20.82 4.61 26.79
N ALA A 57 21.01 3.56 25.98
CA ALA A 57 20.15 2.36 26.02
C ALA A 57 20.30 1.57 27.33
N VAL A 58 21.52 1.47 27.89
CA VAL A 58 21.76 0.81 29.18
C VAL A 58 21.18 1.63 30.34
N LEU A 59 21.27 2.97 30.28
CA LEU A 59 20.69 3.84 31.30
C LEU A 59 19.15 3.85 31.25
N LEU A 60 18.55 3.86 30.06
CA LEU A 60 17.09 3.72 29.90
C LEU A 60 16.58 2.33 30.32
N ALA A 61 17.30 1.25 30.02
CA ALA A 61 16.92 -0.10 30.43
C ALA A 61 16.98 -0.28 31.96
N ALA A 62 17.96 0.34 32.63
CA ALA A 62 18.03 0.35 34.09
C ALA A 62 16.89 1.17 34.72
N ILE A 63 16.48 2.28 34.10
CA ILE A 63 15.34 3.10 34.56
C ILE A 63 14.00 2.36 34.33
N LEU A 64 13.86 1.61 33.24
CA LEU A 64 12.68 0.80 32.93
C LEU A 64 12.57 -0.46 33.82
N ALA A 65 13.68 -1.03 34.28
CA ALA A 65 13.70 -2.22 35.16
C ALA A 65 13.29 -1.93 36.62
N LEU A 66 13.26 -0.66 37.02
CA LEU A 66 12.88 -0.23 38.38
C LEU A 66 11.48 0.38 38.47
N SER A 67 10.76 0.50 37.35
CA SER A 67 9.37 0.99 37.35
C SER A 67 8.40 -0.19 37.14
N PRO A 68 7.38 -0.39 37.99
CA PRO A 68 6.32 -1.35 37.73
C PRO A 68 5.31 -0.74 36.75
N LEU A 69 5.78 -0.28 35.60
CA LEU A 69 4.87 0.20 34.57
C LEU A 69 4.50 -0.99 33.68
N PRO A 70 3.23 -1.41 33.62
CA PRO A 70 2.83 -2.51 32.77
C PRO A 70 3.13 -2.15 31.32
N LEU A 71 3.98 -2.95 30.68
CA LEU A 71 4.21 -2.88 29.24
C LEU A 71 2.89 -3.29 28.58
N SER A 72 2.07 -2.30 28.22
CA SER A 72 0.83 -2.54 27.49
C SER A 72 1.20 -3.05 26.11
N LEU A 73 1.17 -4.37 25.93
CA LEU A 73 1.06 -5.00 24.62
C LEU A 73 -0.18 -4.39 23.97
N ALA A 74 0.02 -3.50 23.00
CA ALA A 74 -1.07 -2.91 22.25
C ALA A 74 -1.84 -4.06 21.61
N SER A 75 -3.02 -4.38 22.15
CA SER A 75 -3.96 -5.25 21.46
C SER A 75 -4.28 -4.60 20.12
N PRO A 76 -4.47 -5.37 19.03
CA PRO A 76 -4.92 -4.79 17.78
C PRO A 76 -6.15 -3.94 18.08
N SER A 77 -6.08 -2.65 17.74
CA SER A 77 -7.16 -1.70 18.03
C SER A 77 -8.46 -2.28 17.48
N ALA A 78 -9.56 -2.16 18.22
CA ALA A 78 -10.87 -2.61 17.77
C ALA A 78 -11.23 -2.09 16.37
N ALA A 79 -10.69 -0.91 16.00
CA ALA A 79 -10.77 -0.35 14.65
C ALA A 79 -10.11 -1.24 13.57
N ALA A 80 -8.91 -1.75 13.83
CA ALA A 80 -8.22 -2.65 12.88
C ALA A 80 -8.94 -3.99 12.72
N ALA A 81 -9.60 -4.48 13.78
CA ALA A 81 -10.41 -5.70 13.70
C ALA A 81 -11.70 -5.49 12.89
N ALA A 82 -12.31 -4.31 12.95
CA ALA A 82 -13.53 -3.97 12.21
C ALA A 82 -13.30 -3.90 10.69
N ASP A 83 -12.11 -3.45 10.27
CA ASP A 83 -11.74 -3.31 8.86
C ASP A 83 -11.33 -4.64 8.21
N ARG A 84 -11.36 -5.76 8.95
CA ARG A 84 -10.93 -7.07 8.45
C ARG A 84 -11.88 -7.59 7.38
N ILE A 85 -11.33 -7.86 6.21
CA ILE A 85 -12.03 -8.52 5.10
C ILE A 85 -12.07 -10.02 5.40
N THR A 86 -13.26 -10.58 5.56
CA THR A 86 -13.45 -12.02 5.74
C THR A 86 -13.25 -12.78 4.43
N ARG A 87 -13.88 -12.31 3.35
CA ARG A 87 -13.73 -12.86 2.00
C ARG A 87 -14.28 -11.88 0.96
N LEU A 88 -13.57 -11.72 -0.14
CA LEU A 88 -14.05 -10.99 -1.30
C LEU A 88 -15.02 -11.85 -2.15
N PRO A 89 -15.98 -11.23 -2.85
CA PRO A 89 -16.75 -11.90 -3.88
C PRO A 89 -15.81 -12.53 -4.92
N GLY A 90 -16.06 -13.80 -5.29
CA GLY A 90 -15.25 -14.49 -6.29
C GLY A 90 -13.81 -14.83 -5.90
N GLN A 91 -13.40 -14.58 -4.64
CA GLN A 91 -12.05 -14.87 -4.15
C GLN A 91 -11.74 -16.38 -4.13
N PRO A 92 -10.55 -16.83 -4.55
CA PRO A 92 -10.08 -18.19 -4.26
C PRO A 92 -9.63 -18.32 -2.78
N PRO A 93 -9.43 -19.55 -2.26
CA PRO A 93 -8.86 -19.75 -0.93
C PRO A 93 -7.46 -19.12 -0.82
N VAL A 94 -7.18 -18.46 0.31
CA VAL A 94 -5.88 -17.85 0.63
C VAL A 94 -5.52 -18.06 2.11
N ASN A 95 -4.26 -17.86 2.45
CA ASN A 95 -3.69 -18.07 3.78
C ASN A 95 -3.18 -16.78 4.46
N PHE A 96 -3.58 -15.61 3.96
CA PHE A 96 -3.21 -14.30 4.51
C PHE A 96 -4.46 -13.48 4.83
N SER A 97 -4.37 -12.54 5.77
CA SER A 97 -5.47 -11.63 6.07
C SER A 97 -5.41 -10.38 5.20
N MET A 98 -6.55 -9.72 5.10
CA MET A 98 -6.69 -8.44 4.41
C MET A 98 -7.57 -7.51 5.22
N TYR A 99 -7.34 -6.21 5.07
CA TYR A 99 -8.09 -5.17 5.75
C TYR A 99 -8.34 -4.02 4.78
N SER A 100 -9.53 -3.43 4.83
CA SER A 100 -9.84 -2.22 4.09
C SER A 100 -10.71 -1.31 4.90
N GLY A 101 -10.42 -0.02 4.82
CA GLY A 101 -11.14 0.99 5.58
C GLY A 101 -10.72 2.39 5.16
N TYR A 102 -10.99 3.35 6.05
CA TYR A 102 -10.71 4.76 5.80
C TYR A 102 -9.83 5.33 6.91
N VAL A 103 -8.82 6.09 6.51
CA VAL A 103 -8.04 6.94 7.42
C VAL A 103 -8.51 8.37 7.22
N THR A 104 -9.08 8.97 8.28
CA THR A 104 -9.46 10.39 8.26
C THR A 104 -8.18 11.23 8.36
N VAL A 105 -7.93 12.05 7.34
CA VAL A 105 -6.72 12.90 7.26
C VAL A 105 -7.02 14.38 7.52
N ASP A 106 -8.28 14.78 7.45
CA ASP A 106 -8.74 16.11 7.87
C ASP A 106 -10.21 16.02 8.29
N ALA A 107 -10.43 16.03 9.61
CA ALA A 107 -11.76 15.88 10.18
C ALA A 107 -12.65 17.11 9.91
N ALA A 108 -12.06 18.31 9.78
CA ALA A 108 -12.81 19.55 9.55
C ALA A 108 -13.35 19.60 8.11
N ALA A 109 -12.54 19.20 7.14
CA ALA A 109 -12.96 19.08 5.75
C ALA A 109 -13.79 17.82 5.47
N GLY A 110 -13.82 16.86 6.42
CA GLY A 110 -14.42 15.54 6.23
C GLY A 110 -13.68 14.74 5.16
N ARG A 111 -12.34 14.80 5.17
CA ARG A 111 -11.46 14.17 4.18
C ARG A 111 -10.91 12.85 4.71
N ALA A 112 -11.14 11.78 3.97
CA ALA A 112 -10.68 10.44 4.33
C ALA A 112 -10.12 9.70 3.12
N LEU A 113 -9.01 8.99 3.34
CA LEU A 113 -8.35 8.17 2.33
C LEU A 113 -8.70 6.70 2.54
N PHE A 114 -9.14 6.04 1.46
CA PHE A 114 -9.38 4.62 1.43
C PHE A 114 -8.06 3.86 1.32
N TYR A 115 -7.94 2.78 2.09
CA TYR A 115 -6.81 1.88 2.02
C TYR A 115 -7.25 0.43 1.86
N TRP A 116 -6.36 -0.37 1.28
CA TRP A 116 -6.43 -1.83 1.31
C TRP A 116 -5.07 -2.40 1.68
N LEU A 117 -5.00 -3.02 2.85
CA LEU A 117 -3.84 -3.76 3.35
C LEU A 117 -3.99 -5.25 3.03
N VAL A 118 -2.97 -5.82 2.40
CA VAL A 118 -2.84 -7.26 2.20
C VAL A 118 -1.59 -7.74 2.94
N GLU A 119 -1.78 -8.60 3.94
CA GLU A 119 -0.67 -9.10 4.76
C GLU A 119 0.21 -10.09 4.00
N SER A 120 1.41 -10.30 4.56
CA SER A 120 2.37 -11.26 4.03
C SER A 120 1.80 -12.68 4.02
N ALA A 121 1.98 -13.39 2.90
CA ALA A 121 1.57 -14.78 2.73
C ALA A 121 2.64 -15.80 3.17
N ALA A 122 3.90 -15.37 3.31
CA ALA A 122 5.03 -16.27 3.60
C ALA A 122 5.65 -16.07 4.99
N ALA A 123 5.70 -14.83 5.49
CA ALA A 123 6.21 -14.51 6.82
C ALA A 123 5.06 -14.18 7.77
N LYS A 124 5.31 -14.25 9.08
CA LYS A 124 4.36 -13.71 10.06
C LYS A 124 4.17 -12.22 9.76
N PRO A 125 2.93 -11.70 9.67
CA PRO A 125 2.68 -10.31 9.30
C PRO A 125 3.49 -9.32 10.16
N GLU A 126 3.58 -9.55 11.46
CA GLU A 126 4.34 -8.74 12.43
C GLU A 126 5.85 -8.61 12.13
N SER A 127 6.41 -9.59 11.41
CA SER A 127 7.84 -9.66 11.06
C SER A 127 8.12 -9.28 9.61
N ALA A 128 7.07 -9.16 8.80
CA ALA A 128 7.20 -8.83 7.40
C ALA A 128 7.35 -7.30 7.22
N PRO A 129 8.15 -6.85 6.25
CA PRO A 129 8.28 -5.44 5.90
C PRO A 129 6.93 -4.86 5.46
N LEU A 130 6.67 -3.59 5.78
CA LEU A 130 5.51 -2.87 5.26
C LEU A 130 5.89 -2.06 4.03
N VAL A 131 5.16 -2.27 2.94
CA VAL A 131 5.31 -1.59 1.66
C VAL A 131 4.06 -0.77 1.39
N LEU A 132 4.19 0.56 1.38
CA LEU A 132 3.18 1.47 0.89
C LEU A 132 3.32 1.60 -0.63
N TRP A 133 2.24 1.34 -1.34
CA TRP A 133 2.17 1.46 -2.79
C TRP A 133 1.21 2.58 -3.19
N LEU A 134 1.70 3.49 -4.04
CA LEU A 134 0.97 4.63 -4.55
C LEU A 134 1.02 4.62 -6.08
N ASN A 135 -0.13 4.45 -6.72
CA ASN A 135 -0.26 4.81 -8.12
C ASN A 135 -0.32 6.35 -8.21
N GLY A 136 0.41 6.87 -9.19
CA GLY A 136 0.62 8.27 -9.49
C GLY A 136 0.04 8.66 -10.84
N GLY A 137 0.33 9.90 -11.24
CA GLY A 137 -0.51 10.69 -12.14
C GLY A 137 -1.62 11.32 -11.28
N PRO A 138 -2.09 12.54 -11.55
CA PRO A 138 -3.21 13.05 -10.76
C PRO A 138 -4.45 12.21 -11.08
N GLY A 139 -4.88 11.40 -10.11
CA GLY A 139 -6.17 10.70 -10.16
C GLY A 139 -6.16 9.18 -10.36
N CYS A 140 -5.01 8.50 -10.45
CA CYS A 140 -5.00 7.04 -10.62
C CYS A 140 -5.12 6.31 -9.26
N SER A 141 -6.04 5.36 -9.16
CA SER A 141 -6.26 4.58 -7.94
C SER A 141 -5.18 3.51 -7.75
N SER A 142 -4.63 3.45 -6.53
CA SER A 142 -3.68 2.40 -6.12
C SER A 142 -4.34 1.04 -5.98
N VAL A 143 -5.63 1.03 -5.61
CA VAL A 143 -6.44 -0.18 -5.51
C VAL A 143 -6.86 -0.66 -6.91
N GLY A 144 -7.29 0.26 -7.77
CA GLY A 144 -7.73 -0.07 -9.13
C GLY A 144 -6.59 -0.60 -9.99
N TYR A 145 -5.43 0.03 -9.96
CA TYR A 145 -4.29 -0.38 -10.78
C TYR A 145 -3.32 -1.27 -10.01
N GLY A 146 -2.67 -0.74 -8.96
CA GLY A 146 -1.65 -1.46 -8.19
C GLY A 146 -2.10 -2.81 -7.65
N ALA A 147 -3.24 -2.83 -6.94
CA ALA A 147 -3.73 -4.04 -6.29
C ALA A 147 -4.38 -5.03 -7.29
N SER A 148 -5.07 -4.54 -8.32
CA SER A 148 -5.89 -5.40 -9.19
C SER A 148 -5.20 -5.78 -10.51
N GLU A 149 -4.32 -4.91 -11.03
CA GLU A 149 -3.71 -5.02 -12.36
C GLU A 149 -2.18 -5.09 -12.35
N GLU A 150 -1.51 -4.84 -11.22
CA GLU A 150 -0.05 -4.87 -11.14
C GLU A 150 0.49 -5.95 -10.19
N LEU A 151 0.56 -5.67 -8.89
CA LEU A 151 1.34 -6.45 -7.92
C LEU A 151 0.53 -7.01 -6.75
N GLY A 152 -0.75 -6.69 -6.66
CA GLY A 152 -1.61 -7.22 -5.60
C GLY A 152 -1.82 -8.73 -5.71
N ALA A 153 -2.47 -9.26 -4.68
CA ALA A 153 -2.62 -10.71 -4.49
C ALA A 153 -3.56 -11.38 -5.50
N PHE A 154 -4.42 -10.61 -6.15
CA PHE A 154 -5.44 -11.14 -7.06
C PHE A 154 -5.38 -10.46 -8.43
N ARG A 155 -5.86 -11.20 -9.44
CA ARG A 155 -6.24 -10.68 -10.75
C ARG A 155 -7.76 -10.77 -10.89
N ILE A 156 -8.35 -9.75 -11.49
CA ILE A 156 -9.75 -9.80 -11.93
C ILE A 156 -9.81 -10.64 -13.20
N ASN A 157 -10.62 -11.70 -13.19
CA ASN A 157 -10.80 -12.54 -14.37
C ASN A 157 -11.64 -11.83 -15.44
N ALA A 158 -11.62 -12.33 -16.67
CA ALA A 158 -12.32 -11.71 -17.81
C ALA A 158 -13.85 -11.61 -17.64
N ASP A 159 -14.42 -12.37 -16.70
CA ASP A 159 -15.85 -12.28 -16.35
C ASP A 159 -16.19 -11.05 -15.49
N GLY A 160 -15.19 -10.30 -15.00
CA GLY A 160 -15.34 -9.14 -14.13
C GLY A 160 -15.94 -9.47 -12.75
N ARG A 161 -16.01 -10.75 -12.37
CA ARG A 161 -16.73 -11.24 -11.19
C ARG A 161 -15.90 -12.14 -10.31
N THR A 162 -14.99 -12.91 -10.90
CA THR A 162 -14.14 -13.85 -10.16
C THR A 162 -12.71 -13.37 -10.10
N LEU A 163 -11.99 -13.86 -9.09
CA LEU A 163 -10.59 -13.52 -8.85
C LEU A 163 -9.73 -14.76 -9.06
N SER A 164 -8.50 -14.56 -9.53
CA SER A 164 -7.45 -15.58 -9.52
C SER A 164 -6.25 -15.09 -8.70
N VAL A 165 -5.52 -15.99 -8.07
CA VAL A 165 -4.31 -15.62 -7.31
C VAL A 165 -3.22 -15.19 -8.28
N ASN A 166 -2.58 -14.05 -8.00
CA ASN A 166 -1.41 -13.60 -8.74
C ASN A 166 -0.16 -14.35 -8.24
N PRO A 167 0.47 -15.22 -9.05
CA PRO A 167 1.65 -15.96 -8.63
C PRO A 167 2.89 -15.06 -8.42
N TYR A 168 2.85 -13.80 -8.84
CA TYR A 168 3.94 -12.84 -8.68
C TYR A 168 3.58 -11.69 -7.74
N SER A 169 2.62 -11.90 -6.84
CA SER A 169 2.19 -10.87 -5.90
C SER A 169 3.29 -10.48 -4.91
N TRP A 170 3.39 -9.19 -4.61
CA TRP A 170 4.40 -8.68 -3.67
C TRP A 170 4.10 -9.04 -2.23
N ASN A 171 2.83 -9.34 -1.90
CA ASN A 171 2.46 -9.80 -0.57
C ASN A 171 3.04 -11.19 -0.23
N LYS A 172 3.71 -11.86 -1.18
CA LYS A 172 4.53 -13.03 -0.84
C LYS A 172 5.71 -12.70 0.08
N MET A 173 6.20 -11.45 0.08
CA MET A 173 7.39 -11.05 0.81
C MET A 173 7.17 -9.89 1.78
N ALA A 174 6.00 -9.24 1.74
CA ALA A 174 5.72 -8.03 2.50
C ALA A 174 4.25 -7.92 2.90
N ASN A 175 3.95 -7.07 3.88
CA ASN A 175 2.63 -6.49 4.02
C ASN A 175 2.54 -5.34 3.00
N VAL A 176 1.54 -5.35 2.12
CA VAL A 176 1.39 -4.34 1.08
C VAL A 176 0.15 -3.48 1.36
N LEU A 177 0.36 -2.19 1.56
CA LEU A 177 -0.66 -1.18 1.79
C LEU A 177 -0.87 -0.38 0.51
N PHE A 178 -2.03 -0.57 -0.12
CA PHE A 178 -2.48 0.26 -1.23
C PHE A 178 -3.28 1.43 -0.67
N LEU A 179 -2.94 2.65 -1.07
CA LEU A 179 -3.63 3.87 -0.62
C LEU A 179 -4.12 4.68 -1.81
N ASP A 180 -5.42 4.94 -1.87
CA ASP A 180 -5.98 5.83 -2.87
C ASP A 180 -5.79 7.28 -2.44
N ALA A 181 -4.96 8.03 -3.15
CA ALA A 181 -4.66 9.42 -2.84
C ALA A 181 -4.53 10.28 -4.11
N PRO A 182 -4.87 11.58 -4.06
CA PRO A 182 -5.51 12.29 -2.93
C PRO A 182 -7.01 11.93 -2.77
N ALA A 183 -7.71 12.63 -1.89
CA ALA A 183 -9.17 12.53 -1.81
C ALA A 183 -9.84 12.82 -3.16
N GLY A 184 -10.86 12.03 -3.52
CA GLY A 184 -11.48 12.03 -4.85
C GLY A 184 -10.94 10.96 -5.80
N VAL A 185 -9.87 10.24 -5.41
CA VAL A 185 -9.33 9.12 -6.17
C VAL A 185 -9.89 7.80 -5.64
N GLY A 186 -10.32 6.92 -6.55
CA GLY A 186 -10.85 5.60 -6.19
C GLY A 186 -12.02 5.71 -5.21
N TYR A 187 -11.86 5.15 -4.01
CA TYR A 187 -12.87 5.24 -2.95
C TYR A 187 -12.62 6.38 -1.94
N SER A 188 -11.48 7.08 -2.01
CA SER A 188 -11.16 8.20 -1.12
C SER A 188 -12.06 9.41 -1.38
N TYR A 189 -12.45 10.15 -0.34
CA TYR A 189 -13.42 11.22 -0.45
C TYR A 189 -13.09 12.45 0.40
N SER A 190 -13.74 13.57 0.07
CA SER A 190 -13.83 14.76 0.92
C SER A 190 -15.27 15.26 0.91
N ASN A 191 -15.80 15.64 2.08
CA ASN A 191 -17.08 16.33 2.18
C ASN A 191 -17.00 17.79 1.69
N THR A 192 -15.79 18.30 1.46
CA THR A 192 -15.53 19.65 0.96
C THR A 192 -15.20 19.60 -0.53
N SER A 193 -16.14 20.02 -1.38
CA SER A 193 -16.03 19.90 -2.84
C SER A 193 -14.82 20.61 -3.45
N SER A 194 -14.33 21.70 -2.84
CA SER A 194 -13.14 22.40 -3.31
C SER A 194 -11.85 21.57 -3.22
N ASP A 195 -11.81 20.54 -2.36
CA ASP A 195 -10.66 19.63 -2.28
C ASP A 195 -10.53 18.76 -3.53
N LEU A 196 -11.63 18.54 -4.26
CA LEU A 196 -11.68 17.72 -5.47
C LEU A 196 -11.29 18.50 -6.73
N LEU A 197 -11.35 19.84 -6.67
CA LEU A 197 -11.16 20.74 -7.81
C LEU A 197 -9.70 21.21 -7.97
N ALA A 198 -8.87 21.01 -6.95
CA ALA A 198 -7.46 21.38 -6.97
C ALA A 198 -6.59 20.28 -6.32
N PRO A 199 -6.44 19.11 -6.97
CA PRO A 199 -5.48 18.10 -6.52
C PRO A 199 -4.07 18.68 -6.65
N GLY A 200 -3.48 19.11 -5.54
CA GLY A 200 -2.17 19.75 -5.52
C GLY A 200 -1.57 19.82 -4.12
N ASP A 201 -0.24 19.79 -4.08
CA ASP A 201 0.63 19.61 -2.91
C ASP A 201 0.51 20.73 -1.87
N ASN A 202 -0.16 21.84 -2.23
CA ASN A 202 -0.37 23.02 -1.37
C ASN A 202 -1.52 22.84 -0.34
N LYS A 203 -2.11 21.64 -0.27
CA LYS A 203 -3.26 21.32 0.60
C LYS A 203 -2.91 20.38 1.75
N THR A 204 -1.63 20.08 1.96
CA THR A 204 -1.10 19.14 2.97
C THR A 204 -0.61 19.80 4.26
N GLY A 205 -1.04 21.04 4.54
CA GLY A 205 -0.66 21.81 5.73
C GLY A 205 -1.60 21.64 6.91
#